data_AF-A0A1V5R617-F1
#
_entry.id   AF-A0A1V5R617-F1
#
_cell.length_a   1.000
_cell.length_b   1.000
_cell.length_c   1.000
_cell.angle_alpha   90.00
_cell.angle_beta   90.00
_cell.angle_gamma   90.00
#
_symmetry.space_group_name_H-M   'P 1'
#
loop_
_entity.id
_entity.type
_entity.pdbx_description
1 polymer ?
#
loop_
_entity_poly.entity_id
_entity_poly.type
_entity_poly.pdbx_seq_one_letter_code
_entity_poly.pdbx_strand_id
1 'polypeptide(L)'
;MLRLWLANPSRAIRITRGHPQPPNCPAWEDGQRGYFCGIEVAENHEGPVPVGRCCERIEAGEFAVFHHPAYDFEGEDAQVFAALHAAMEAWKSENRGFAPDDTRPTYQRHGSDTFGQVFCRPVKRA
;
A
#
# COMPACT_ATOMS: atom_id res chain seq x y z
N MET A 1 -7.17 15.46 6.10
CA MET A 1 -6.10 16.42 5.73
C MET A 1 -5.14 15.69 4.81
N LEU A 2 -5.11 15.99 3.50
CA LEU A 2 -4.19 15.36 2.55
C LEU A 2 -2.76 15.82 2.87
N ARG A 3 -1.84 14.89 3.16
CA ARG A 3 -0.43 15.20 3.39
C ARG A 3 0.41 14.42 2.38
N LEU A 4 1.00 15.14 1.43
CA LEU A 4 2.03 14.57 0.56
C LEU A 4 3.25 14.26 1.43
N TRP A 5 3.54 12.98 1.61
CA TRP A 5 4.79 12.54 2.20
C TRP A 5 5.70 12.05 1.09
N LEU A 6 6.93 12.55 1.07
CA LEU A 6 8.08 11.76 0.65
C LEU A 6 8.35 10.76 1.78
N ALA A 7 7.43 9.82 1.97
CA ALA A 7 7.70 8.69 2.85
C ALA A 7 8.64 7.81 2.05
N ASN A 8 9.89 7.70 2.50
CA ASN A 8 10.79 6.65 2.07
C ASN A 8 10.28 5.39 2.79
N PRO A 9 9.43 4.53 2.18
CA PRO A 9 8.99 3.31 2.83
C PRO A 9 10.11 2.26 2.76
N SER A 10 11.32 2.69 2.37
CA SER A 10 12.50 1.87 2.28
C SER A 10 12.60 1.06 3.56
N ARG A 11 12.55 -0.26 3.36
CA ARG A 11 12.93 -1.33 4.28
C ARG A 11 11.79 -2.10 4.96
N ALA A 12 10.62 -2.07 4.34
CA ALA A 12 9.52 -2.98 4.64
C ALA A 12 9.50 -4.15 3.65
N ILE A 13 9.92 -5.34 4.08
CA ILE A 13 9.52 -6.57 3.38
C ILE A 13 8.07 -6.85 3.80
N ARG A 14 7.19 -7.23 2.87
CA ARG A 14 5.83 -7.66 3.22
C ARG A 14 5.65 -9.14 3.10
N ILE A 15 5.16 -9.76 4.17
CA ILE A 15 4.72 -11.16 4.17
C ILE A 15 3.29 -11.20 3.63
N THR A 16 3.13 -11.49 2.35
CA THR A 16 1.84 -11.40 1.66
C THR A 16 1.07 -12.72 1.71
N ARG A 17 -0.25 -12.66 1.97
CA ARG A 17 -1.22 -13.71 1.57
C ARG A 17 -1.62 -13.41 0.13
N GLY A 18 -1.28 -14.28 -0.80
CA GLY A 18 -2.07 -14.42 -2.02
C GLY A 18 -3.28 -15.31 -1.71
N HIS A 19 -4.49 -14.87 -2.04
CA HIS A 19 -5.44 -15.85 -2.58
C HIS A 19 -4.82 -16.35 -3.91
N PRO A 20 -4.85 -17.67 -4.14
CA PRO A 20 -3.64 -18.49 -4.28
C PRO A 20 -2.79 -18.19 -5.52
N GLN A 21 -1.45 -18.24 -5.39
CA GLN A 21 -0.58 -19.03 -6.30
C GLN A 21 0.92 -19.09 -5.87
N PRO A 22 1.58 -20.26 -5.98
CA PRO A 22 3.04 -20.43 -6.05
C PRO A 22 3.53 -20.53 -7.52
N PRO A 23 4.84 -20.62 -7.84
CA PRO A 23 6.04 -20.20 -7.14
C PRO A 23 6.90 -19.29 -8.04
N ASN A 24 6.38 -18.19 -8.59
CA ASN A 24 7.15 -17.15 -9.30
C ASN A 24 6.29 -15.86 -9.35
N CYS A 25 6.33 -15.08 -8.26
CA CYS A 25 5.38 -14.00 -8.00
C CYS A 25 5.69 -12.74 -8.85
N PRO A 26 4.78 -12.35 -9.74
CA PRO A 26 4.32 -10.96 -9.74
C PRO A 26 2.79 -10.88 -9.65
N ALA A 27 2.32 -9.74 -9.16
CA ALA A 27 0.95 -9.33 -8.83
C ALA A 27 -0.11 -9.34 -9.96
N TRP A 28 -0.11 -10.32 -10.86
CA TRP A 28 -0.91 -10.30 -12.09
C TRP A 28 -1.57 -11.66 -12.34
N GLU A 29 -2.90 -11.68 -12.31
CA GLU A 29 -3.71 -12.78 -12.85
C GLU A 29 -4.56 -12.19 -13.98
N ASP A 30 -4.48 -12.75 -15.19
CA ASP A 30 -5.26 -12.34 -16.37
C ASP A 30 -5.27 -10.82 -16.69
N GLY A 31 -4.16 -10.13 -16.44
CA GLY A 31 -4.04 -8.68 -16.66
C GLY A 31 -4.79 -7.83 -15.63
N GLN A 32 -5.34 -8.44 -14.57
CA GLN A 32 -5.93 -7.74 -13.43
C GLN A 32 -4.91 -7.64 -12.29
N ARG A 33 -4.83 -6.45 -11.69
CA ARG A 33 -4.02 -6.20 -10.49
C ARG A 33 -4.64 -6.94 -9.31
N GLY A 34 -3.91 -7.92 -8.76
CA GLY A 34 -4.28 -8.58 -7.51
C GLY A 34 -4.12 -7.65 -6.30
N TYR A 35 -4.73 -8.01 -5.17
CA TYR A 35 -4.50 -7.37 -3.88
C TYR A 35 -3.71 -8.30 -2.96
N PHE A 36 -2.72 -7.75 -2.26
CA PHE A 36 -1.93 -8.48 -1.27
C PHE A 36 -2.15 -7.91 0.12
N CYS A 37 -2.42 -8.79 1.07
CA CYS A 37 -2.49 -8.45 2.48
C CYS A 37 -1.24 -8.97 3.20
N GLY A 38 -0.52 -8.12 3.92
CA GLY A 38 0.67 -8.52 4.64
C GLY A 38 1.08 -7.55 5.73
N ILE A 39 2.06 -7.96 6.53
CA ILE A 39 2.69 -7.13 7.55
C ILE A 39 4.04 -6.65 7.06
N GLU A 40 4.44 -5.47 7.49
CA GLU A 40 5.78 -4.93 7.29
C GLU A 40 6.76 -5.60 8.26
N VAL A 41 7.85 -6.14 7.72
CA VAL A 41 8.97 -6.71 8.48
C VAL A 41 10.27 -6.02 8.06
N ALA A 42 11.29 -6.14 8.92
CA ALA A 42 12.61 -5.57 8.66
C ALA A 42 13.21 -6.07 7.33
N GLU A 43 14.00 -5.24 6.65
CA GLU A 43 14.66 -5.58 5.38
C GLU A 43 15.57 -6.82 5.48
N ASN A 44 16.16 -7.07 6.65
CA ASN A 44 16.96 -8.25 6.96
C ASN A 44 16.18 -9.29 7.77
N HIS A 45 14.87 -9.42 7.54
CA HIS A 45 14.08 -10.43 8.22
C HIS A 45 14.57 -11.85 7.86
N GLU A 46 15.20 -12.51 8.83
CA GLU A 46 15.67 -13.90 8.75
C GLU A 46 14.68 -14.89 9.39
N GLY A 47 13.52 -14.40 9.84
CA GLY A 47 12.49 -15.23 10.44
C GLY A 47 11.79 -16.15 9.43
N PRO A 48 11.12 -17.21 9.91
CA PRO A 48 10.42 -18.13 9.03
C PRO A 48 9.25 -17.43 8.33
N VAL A 49 9.19 -17.54 7.01
CA VAL A 49 8.04 -17.15 6.20
C VAL A 49 7.05 -18.32 6.18
N PRO A 50 5.78 -18.15 6.63
CA PRO A 50 4.83 -19.25 6.65
C PRO A 50 4.58 -19.86 5.27
N VAL A 51 4.26 -21.15 5.22
CA VAL A 51 3.95 -21.86 3.97
C VAL A 51 2.82 -21.14 3.22
N GLY A 52 3.01 -20.93 1.90
CA GLY A 52 2.07 -20.21 1.05
C GLY A 52 2.09 -18.69 1.21
N ARG A 53 3.13 -18.14 1.85
CA ARG A 53 3.41 -16.70 1.92
C ARG A 53 4.71 -16.38 1.18
N CYS A 54 4.79 -15.15 0.69
CA CYS A 54 5.99 -14.62 0.05
C CYS A 54 6.45 -13.35 0.77
N CYS A 55 7.76 -13.14 0.78
CA CYS A 55 8.37 -11.88 1.18
C CYS A 55 8.64 -11.06 -0.08
N GLU A 56 7.93 -9.95 -0.25
CA GLU A 56 8.15 -9.05 -1.37
C GLU A 56 8.77 -7.73 -0.88
N ARG A 57 9.79 -7.27 -1.62
CA ARG A 57 10.40 -5.96 -1.40
C ARG A 57 9.65 -4.93 -2.24
N ILE A 58 9.18 -3.88 -1.58
CA ILE A 58 8.65 -2.71 -2.26
C ILE A 58 9.79 -1.70 -2.39
N GLU A 59 10.17 -1.40 -3.62
CA GLU A 59 11.22 -0.42 -3.90
C GLU A 59 10.83 0.98 -3.43
N ALA A 60 11.85 1.71 -2.96
CA ALA A 60 11.68 3.10 -2.56
C ALA A 60 11.26 3.98 -3.74
N GLY A 61 10.44 4.99 -3.48
CA GLY A 61 10.08 5.98 -4.48
C GLY A 61 9.00 6.93 -3.98
N GLU A 62 8.52 7.79 -4.88
CA GLU A 62 7.50 8.79 -4.53
C GLU A 62 6.10 8.15 -4.50
N PHE A 63 5.28 8.57 -3.53
CA PHE A 63 3.90 8.13 -3.37
C PHE A 63 3.01 9.33 -3.04
N ALA A 64 1.81 9.37 -3.63
CA ALA A 64 0.71 10.16 -3.11
C ALA A 64 0.09 9.43 -1.91
N VAL A 65 0.03 10.11 -0.76
CA VAL A 65 -0.38 9.51 0.51
C VAL A 65 -1.71 10.12 0.97
N PHE A 66 -2.71 9.26 1.16
CA PHE A 66 -4.03 9.60 1.68
C PHE A 66 -4.13 9.02 3.08
N HIS A 67 -4.35 9.87 4.08
CA HIS A 67 -4.26 9.48 5.48
C HIS A 67 -5.52 9.87 6.23
N HIS A 68 -6.02 8.93 7.01
CA HIS A 68 -6.99 9.15 8.07
C HIS A 68 -6.35 8.78 9.41
N PRO A 69 -6.43 9.65 10.45
CA PRO A 69 -5.94 9.32 11.79
C PRO A 69 -6.67 8.12 12.37
N ALA A 70 -6.22 7.62 13.53
CA ALA A 70 -6.92 6.56 14.26
C ALA A 70 -8.41 6.87 14.45
N TYR A 71 -9.23 5.83 14.35
CA TYR A 71 -10.70 5.88 14.40
C TYR A 71 -11.21 4.59 15.04
N ASP A 72 -12.48 4.55 15.43
CA ASP A 72 -13.13 3.33 15.90
C ASP A 72 -13.31 2.38 14.72
N PHE A 73 -12.43 1.37 14.63
CA PHE A 73 -12.41 0.47 13.49
C PHE A 73 -13.70 -0.34 13.36
N GLU A 74 -14.34 -0.72 14.48
CA GLU A 74 -15.55 -1.52 14.44
C GLU A 74 -16.75 -0.71 13.94
N GLY A 75 -16.82 0.59 14.31
CA GLY A 75 -17.92 1.47 13.96
C GLY A 75 -17.75 2.26 12.65
N GLU A 76 -16.51 2.60 12.28
CA GLU A 76 -16.23 3.65 11.29
C GLU A 76 -15.46 3.17 10.05
N ASP A 77 -14.93 1.93 10.01
CA ASP A 77 -14.05 1.46 8.91
C ASP A 77 -14.63 1.64 7.51
N ALA A 78 -15.89 1.23 7.30
CA ALA A 78 -16.53 1.37 6.00
C ALA A 78 -16.62 2.84 5.53
N GLN A 79 -16.90 3.76 6.45
CA GLN A 79 -16.99 5.19 6.14
C GLN A 79 -15.60 5.78 5.86
N VAL A 80 -14.61 5.45 6.69
CA VAL A 80 -13.24 5.95 6.53
C VAL A 80 -12.61 5.41 5.25
N PHE A 81 -12.79 4.12 4.96
CA PHE A 81 -12.34 3.49 3.72
C PHE A 81 -12.94 4.21 2.50
N ALA A 82 -14.26 4.44 2.49
CA ALA A 82 -14.93 5.12 1.39
C ALA A 82 -14.42 6.55 1.20
N ALA A 83 -14.19 7.29 2.30
CA ALA A 83 -13.66 8.64 2.26
C ALA A 83 -12.23 8.69 1.71
N LEU A 84 -11.35 7.77 2.12
CA LEU A 84 -9.99 7.66 1.60
C LEU A 84 -9.97 7.29 0.12
N HIS A 85 -10.81 6.35 -0.29
CA HIS A 85 -10.95 5.96 -1.69
C HIS A 85 -11.43 7.12 -2.57
N ALA A 86 -12.48 7.84 -2.12
CA ALA A 86 -12.99 9.00 -2.83
C ALA A 86 -11.92 10.11 -2.96
N ALA A 87 -11.15 10.35 -1.90
CA ALA A 87 -10.04 11.31 -1.93
C ALA A 87 -8.95 10.89 -2.93
N MET A 88 -8.62 9.60 -2.99
CA MET A 88 -7.65 9.05 -3.93
C MET A 88 -8.10 9.19 -5.40
N GLU A 89 -9.37 8.91 -5.69
CA GLU A 89 -9.95 9.03 -7.04
C GLU A 89 -10.06 10.49 -7.54
N ALA A 90 -10.41 11.39 -6.62
CA ALA A 90 -10.51 12.82 -6.90
C ALA A 90 -9.13 13.46 -7.13
N TRP A 91 -8.06 12.88 -6.59
CA TRP A 91 -6.72 13.42 -6.72
C TRP A 91 -6.11 13.13 -8.09
N LYS A 92 -5.69 14.20 -8.79
CA LYS A 92 -5.05 14.13 -10.11
C LYS A 92 -3.57 14.48 -10.00
N SER A 93 -2.69 13.54 -10.38
CA SER A 93 -1.24 13.70 -10.31
C SER A 93 -0.73 14.79 -11.26
N GLU A 94 -1.33 14.92 -12.46
CA GLU A 94 -0.84 15.83 -13.49
C GLU A 94 -0.88 17.29 -13.03
N ASN A 95 -1.91 17.66 -12.26
CA ASN A 95 -2.09 19.00 -11.69
C ASN A 95 -1.00 19.38 -10.66
N ARG A 96 -0.11 18.44 -10.32
CA ARG A 96 0.94 18.61 -9.31
C ARG A 96 2.35 18.28 -9.82
N GLY A 97 2.53 18.10 -11.13
CA GLY A 97 3.83 17.78 -11.74
C GLY A 97 4.26 16.32 -11.55
N PHE A 98 3.31 15.42 -11.34
CA PHE A 98 3.55 13.99 -11.21
C PHE A 98 2.76 13.21 -12.26
N ALA A 99 3.27 12.04 -12.63
CA ALA A 99 2.56 11.02 -13.38
C ALA A 99 2.31 9.78 -12.49
N PRO A 100 1.24 9.01 -12.73
CA PRO A 100 1.07 7.70 -12.10
C PRO A 100 2.28 6.80 -12.41
N ASP A 101 2.70 6.01 -11.42
CA ASP A 101 3.72 4.98 -11.63
C ASP A 101 3.12 3.58 -11.45
N ASP A 102 2.68 3.03 -12.57
CA ASP A 102 2.01 1.73 -12.62
C ASP A 102 2.94 0.51 -12.50
N THR A 103 4.25 0.74 -12.40
CA THR A 103 5.24 -0.33 -12.21
C THR A 103 5.36 -0.80 -10.77
N ARG A 104 4.80 -0.02 -9.83
CA ARG A 104 4.80 -0.31 -8.38
C ARG A 104 3.37 -0.53 -7.89
N PRO A 105 3.17 -1.31 -6.81
CA PRO A 105 1.85 -1.53 -6.25
C PRO A 105 1.34 -0.30 -5.49
N THR A 106 0.04 -0.01 -5.63
CA THR A 106 -0.69 0.79 -4.63
C THR A 106 -0.86 -0.08 -3.40
N TYR A 107 -0.61 0.46 -2.21
CA TYR A 107 -0.80 -0.30 -0.98
C TYR A 107 -1.51 0.50 0.10
N GLN A 108 -2.16 -0.25 0.98
CA GLN A 108 -2.81 0.29 2.17
C GLN A 108 -1.99 -0.11 3.41
N ARG A 109 -2.04 0.72 4.46
CA ARG A 109 -1.50 0.41 5.79
C ARG A 109 -2.61 0.70 6.80
N HIS A 110 -2.76 -0.22 7.75
CA HIS A 110 -3.70 -0.10 8.86
C HIS A 110 -2.94 -0.24 10.16
N GLY A 111 -3.22 0.66 11.10
CA GLY A 111 -2.82 0.57 12.49
C GLY A 111 -3.87 1.25 13.34
N SER A 112 -4.90 0.50 13.75
CA SER A 112 -6.06 1.00 14.51
C SER A 112 -5.64 1.85 15.72
N ASP A 113 -4.61 1.38 16.43
CA ASP A 113 -4.19 1.96 17.72
C ASP A 113 -3.05 3.00 17.56
N THR A 114 -2.57 3.22 16.34
CA THR A 114 -1.38 4.04 16.08
C THR A 114 -1.66 5.13 15.04
N PHE A 115 -1.34 4.89 13.78
CA PHE A 115 -1.35 5.89 12.73
C PHE A 115 -2.64 5.90 11.89
N GLY A 116 -3.62 5.06 12.21
CA GLY A 116 -4.90 4.97 11.52
C GLY A 116 -4.81 4.23 10.19
N GLN A 117 -5.41 4.77 9.13
CA GLN A 117 -5.45 4.15 7.81
C GLN A 117 -4.79 5.04 6.77
N VAL A 118 -3.96 4.43 5.93
CA VAL A 118 -3.16 5.12 4.92
C VAL A 118 -3.26 4.39 3.60
N PHE A 119 -3.58 5.11 2.52
CA PHE A 119 -3.44 4.64 1.15
C PHE A 119 -2.23 5.32 0.49
N CYS A 120 -1.36 4.53 -0.12
CA CYS A 120 -0.17 5.00 -0.84
C CYS A 120 -0.30 4.64 -2.32
N ARG A 121 -0.38 5.64 -3.19
CA ARG A 121 -0.41 5.47 -4.64
C ARG A 121 0.94 5.88 -5.25
N PRO A 122 1.66 4.97 -5.94
CA PRO A 122 2.96 5.28 -6.51
C PRO A 122 2.85 6.34 -7.61
N VAL A 123 3.79 7.28 -7.58
CA VAL A 123 3.91 8.37 -8.56
C VAL A 123 5.37 8.57 -8.94
N LYS A 124 5.58 9.22 -10.07
CA LYS A 124 6.90 9.66 -10.55
C LYS A 124 6.81 11.11 -11.00
N ARG A 125 7.94 11.83 -11.00
CA ARG A 125 8.00 13.17 -11.60
C ARG A 125 7.64 13.10 -13.08
N ALA A 126 6.77 14.01 -13.50
CA ALA A 126 6.41 14.19 -14.91
C ALA A 126 7.52 14.91 -15.67
#